data_AF-A0A9X6IIF9-F1
#
_entry.id   AF-A0A9X6IIF9-F1
#
_cell.length_a   1.000
_cell.length_b   1.000
_cell.length_c   1.000
_cell.angle_alpha   90.00
_cell.angle_beta   90.00
_cell.angle_gamma   90.00
#
_symmetry.space_group_name_H-M   'P 1'
#
loop_
_entity.id
_entity.type
_entity.pdbx_description
1 polymer ?
#
loop_
_entity_poly.entity_id
_entity_poly.type
_entity_poly.pdbx_seq_one_letter_code
_entity_poly.pdbx_strand_id
1 'polypeptide(L)'
;MLPEHVQRAELLEGKLREYMMNRKLLLSQCERAMNSGEFTAAQELKTLCDKQSSEAVAIESELMDLYMQKQKSDQQNRNKERNEVLKVAKHLEEVSGSSKIVEEIKKSV
;
A
#
# COMPACT_ATOMS: atom_id res chain seq x y z
N MET A 1 7.80 -8.82 4.79
CA MET A 1 6.61 -8.04 5.21
C MET A 1 6.06 -8.65 6.49
N LEU A 2 5.99 -7.90 7.60
CA LEU A 2 5.33 -8.43 8.81
C LEU A 2 3.84 -8.60 8.53
N PRO A 3 3.19 -9.70 8.97
CA PRO A 3 1.74 -9.91 8.84
C PRO A 3 0.91 -8.70 9.31
N GLU A 4 1.43 -7.98 10.30
CA GLU A 4 0.85 -6.76 10.87
C GLU A 4 0.67 -5.64 9.85
N HIS A 5 1.62 -5.44 8.92
CA HIS A 5 1.49 -4.40 7.89
C HIS A 5 0.40 -4.73 6.87
N VAL A 6 0.20 -6.01 6.56
CA VAL A 6 -0.87 -6.46 5.65
C VAL A 6 -2.23 -6.25 6.31
N GLN A 7 -2.38 -6.69 7.57
CA GLN A 7 -3.62 -6.49 8.33
C GLN A 7 -3.95 -5.00 8.50
N ARG A 8 -2.93 -4.17 8.77
CA ARG A 8 -3.11 -2.72 8.88
C ARG A 8 -3.55 -2.12 7.55
N ALA A 9 -2.92 -2.49 6.43
CA ALA A 9 -3.30 -2.02 5.10
C ALA A 9 -4.75 -2.42 4.76
N GLU A 10 -5.13 -3.67 4.99
CA GLU A 10 -6.50 -4.16 4.74
C GLU A 10 -7.56 -3.36 5.53
N LEU A 11 -7.29 -3.05 6.80
CA LEU A 11 -8.16 -2.23 7.64
C LEU A 11 -8.31 -0.82 7.07
N LEU A 12 -7.21 -0.19 6.69
CA LEU A 12 -7.17 1.16 6.14
C LEU A 12 -7.91 1.25 4.80
N GLU A 13 -7.74 0.26 3.93
CA GLU A 13 -8.47 0.17 2.66
C GLU A 13 -9.97 -0.03 2.87
N GLY A 14 -10.36 -0.85 3.87
CA GLY A 14 -11.76 -1.00 4.27
C GLY A 14 -12.37 0.34 4.67
N LYS A 15 -11.65 1.09 5.50
CA LYS A 15 -12.08 2.41 5.98
C LYS A 15 -12.18 3.43 4.83
N LEU A 16 -11.25 3.43 3.88
CA LEU A 16 -11.34 4.30 2.69
C LEU A 16 -12.57 3.98 1.83
N ARG A 17 -12.84 2.70 1.59
CA ARG A 17 -14.04 2.29 0.84
C ARG A 17 -15.31 2.79 1.51
N GLU A 18 -15.38 2.68 2.83
CA GLU A 18 -16.50 3.20 3.61
C GLU A 18 -16.64 4.72 3.47
N TYR A 19 -15.54 5.47 3.60
CA TYR A 19 -15.55 6.94 3.44
C TYR A 19 -15.95 7.38 2.03
N MET A 20 -15.53 6.67 0.99
CA MET A 20 -15.95 6.94 -0.38
C MET A 20 -17.47 6.74 -0.57
N MET A 21 -18.05 5.69 0.04
CA MET A 21 -19.49 5.45 0.00
C MET A 21 -20.25 6.52 0.80
N ASN A 22 -19.80 6.80 2.02
CA ASN A 22 -20.41 7.79 2.91
C ASN A 22 -20.40 9.19 2.31
N ARG A 23 -19.33 9.59 1.61
CA ARG A 23 -19.23 10.90 0.99
C ARG A 23 -20.39 11.20 0.04
N LYS A 24 -20.76 10.26 -0.83
CA LYS A 24 -21.89 10.43 -1.76
C LYS A 24 -23.21 10.58 -1.00
N LEU A 25 -23.40 9.78 0.04
CA LEU A 25 -24.60 9.81 0.88
C LEU A 25 -24.72 11.14 1.64
N LEU A 26 -23.63 11.59 2.27
CA LEU A 26 -23.58 12.82 3.05
C LEU A 26 -23.83 14.06 2.19
N LEU A 27 -23.23 14.14 1.00
CA LEU A 27 -23.48 15.24 0.06
C LEU A 27 -24.95 15.28 -0.37
N SER A 28 -25.53 14.12 -0.71
CA SER A 28 -26.93 14.02 -1.10
C SER A 28 -27.89 14.40 0.04
N GLN A 29 -27.58 14.02 1.29
CA GLN A 29 -28.35 14.43 2.46
C GLN A 29 -28.20 15.92 2.75
N CYS A 30 -27.01 16.47 2.58
CA CYS A 30 -26.73 17.90 2.76
C CYS A 30 -27.54 18.74 1.77
N GLU A 31 -27.58 18.35 0.49
CA GLU A 31 -28.41 19.01 -0.53
C GLU A 31 -29.91 18.95 -0.18
N ARG A 32 -30.41 17.80 0.27
CA ARG A 32 -31.80 17.67 0.72
C ARG A 32 -32.11 18.58 1.90
N ALA A 33 -31.24 18.63 2.90
CA ALA A 33 -31.39 19.50 4.07
C ALA A 33 -31.36 20.99 3.70
N MET A 34 -30.50 21.39 2.75
CA MET A 34 -30.50 22.76 2.22
C MET A 34 -31.83 23.09 1.53
N ASN A 35 -32.36 22.18 0.72
CA ASN A 35 -33.61 22.37 0.00
C ASN A 35 -34.85 22.40 0.92
N SER A 36 -34.80 21.72 2.07
CA SER A 36 -35.88 21.76 3.08
C SER A 36 -35.75 22.93 4.06
N GLY A 37 -34.69 23.75 3.96
CA GLY A 37 -34.42 24.85 4.88
C GLY A 37 -33.83 24.43 6.23
N GLU A 38 -33.42 23.17 6.37
CA GLU A 38 -32.76 22.61 7.56
C GLU A 38 -31.25 22.95 7.55
N PHE A 39 -30.94 24.25 7.58
CA PHE A 39 -29.57 24.75 7.39
C PHE A 39 -28.56 24.23 8.43
N THR A 40 -28.98 24.06 9.69
CA THR A 40 -28.11 23.49 10.74
C THR A 40 -27.71 22.05 10.40
N ALA A 41 -28.68 21.22 10.01
CA ALA A 41 -28.41 19.83 9.63
C ALA A 41 -27.52 19.77 8.36
N ALA A 42 -27.78 20.63 7.39
CA ALA A 42 -26.93 20.74 6.20
C ALA A 42 -25.47 21.08 6.56
N GLN A 43 -25.26 22.02 7.49
CA GLN A 43 -23.94 22.41 7.95
C GLN A 43 -23.21 21.27 8.69
N GLU A 44 -23.91 20.54 9.57
CA GLU A 44 -23.35 19.38 10.28
C GLU A 44 -22.94 18.27 9.32
N LEU A 45 -23.80 17.95 8.33
CA LEU A 45 -23.51 16.97 7.28
C LEU A 45 -22.30 17.37 6.44
N LYS A 46 -22.17 18.67 6.12
CA LYS A 46 -21.02 19.21 5.39
C LYS A 46 -19.73 19.07 6.20
N THR A 47 -19.76 19.45 7.48
CA THR A 47 -18.62 19.29 8.40
C THR A 47 -18.20 17.83 8.52
N LEU A 48 -19.16 16.89 8.59
CA LEU A 48 -18.87 15.45 8.68
C LEU A 48 -18.24 14.93 7.38
N CYS A 49 -18.72 15.38 6.22
CA CYS A 49 -18.14 15.07 4.92
C CYS A 49 -16.70 15.60 4.79
N ASP A 50 -16.45 16.84 5.23
CA ASP A 50 -15.12 17.46 5.17
C ASP A 50 -14.14 16.75 6.12
N LYS A 51 -14.60 16.35 7.31
CA LYS A 51 -13.82 15.53 8.24
C LYS A 51 -13.43 14.18 7.64
N GLN A 52 -14.39 13.43 7.08
CA GLN A 52 -14.10 12.15 6.43
C GLN A 52 -13.14 12.31 5.24
N SER A 53 -13.23 13.43 4.51
CA SER A 53 -12.31 13.73 3.40
C SER A 53 -10.88 13.98 3.90
N SER A 54 -10.71 14.73 4.99
CA SER A 54 -9.39 14.94 5.61
C SER A 54 -8.80 13.64 6.15
N GLU A 55 -9.62 12.81 6.80
CA GLU A 55 -9.16 11.52 7.31
C GLU A 55 -8.81 10.55 6.17
N ALA A 56 -9.55 10.57 5.06
CA ALA A 56 -9.22 9.76 3.88
C ALA A 56 -7.83 10.10 3.34
N VAL A 57 -7.48 11.39 3.21
CA VAL A 57 -6.14 11.81 2.76
C VAL A 57 -5.04 11.30 3.70
N ALA A 58 -5.27 11.35 5.02
CA ALA A 58 -4.30 10.82 5.99
C ALA A 58 -4.13 9.29 5.85
N ILE A 59 -5.23 8.56 5.62
CA ILE A 59 -5.20 7.11 5.40
C ILE A 59 -4.47 6.77 4.09
N GLU A 60 -4.73 7.50 3.01
CA GLU A 60 -4.05 7.32 1.72
C GLU A 60 -2.53 7.49 1.87
N SER A 61 -2.09 8.50 2.63
CA SER A 61 -0.67 8.69 2.94
C SER A 61 -0.08 7.49 3.70
N GLU A 62 -0.77 7.00 4.72
CA GLU A 62 -0.31 5.84 5.51
C GLU A 62 -0.21 4.58 4.65
N LEU A 63 -1.21 4.33 3.79
CA LEU A 63 -1.18 3.22 2.84
C LEU A 63 -0.02 3.33 1.85
N MET A 64 0.26 4.53 1.35
CA MET A 64 1.38 4.76 0.44
C MET A 64 2.72 4.43 1.11
N ASP A 65 2.91 4.83 2.36
CA ASP A 65 4.10 4.49 3.14
C ASP A 65 4.24 2.98 3.36
N LEU A 66 3.15 2.30 3.73
CA LEU A 66 3.13 0.84 3.89
C LEU A 66 3.52 0.14 2.57
N TYR A 67 2.99 0.59 1.44
CA TYR A 67 3.32 0.03 0.13
C TYR A 67 4.76 0.29 -0.29
N MET A 68 5.30 1.48 -0.03
CA MET A 68 6.71 1.78 -0.28
C MET A 68 7.63 0.92 0.59
N GLN A 69 7.31 0.73 1.87
CA GLN A 69 8.09 -0.12 2.77
C GLN A 69 8.09 -1.58 2.30
N LYS A 70 6.93 -2.10 1.88
CA LYS A 70 6.80 -3.43 1.26
C LYS A 70 7.70 -3.54 0.02
N GLN A 71 7.61 -2.59 -0.90
CA GLN A 71 8.40 -2.62 -2.13
C GLN A 71 9.91 -2.63 -1.85
N LYS A 72 10.37 -1.80 -0.90
CA LYS A 72 11.77 -1.77 -0.46
C LYS A 72 12.19 -3.11 0.15
N SER A 73 11.38 -3.67 1.03
CA SER A 73 11.65 -4.98 1.66
C SER A 73 11.74 -6.10 0.62
N ASP A 74 10.81 -6.14 -0.32
CA ASP A 74 10.79 -7.17 -1.36
C ASP A 74 12.00 -7.05 -2.29
N GLN A 75 12.41 -5.82 -2.62
CA GLN A 75 13.64 -5.58 -3.39
C GLN A 75 14.89 -6.02 -2.62
N GLN A 76 14.97 -5.75 -1.32
CA GLN A 76 16.08 -6.19 -0.49
C GLN A 76 16.17 -7.72 -0.41
N ASN A 77 15.03 -8.40 -0.30
CA ASN A 77 14.97 -9.87 -0.27
C ASN A 77 15.43 -10.46 -1.61
N ARG A 78 14.93 -9.96 -2.74
CA ARG A 78 15.40 -10.37 -4.07
C ARG A 78 16.90 -10.18 -4.25
N ASN A 79 17.43 -9.03 -3.79
CA ASN A 79 18.86 -8.75 -3.86
C ASN A 79 19.68 -9.72 -2.99
N LYS A 80 19.18 -10.08 -1.80
CA LYS A 80 19.82 -11.08 -0.94
C LYS A 80 19.84 -12.46 -1.60
N GLU A 81 18.70 -12.93 -2.08
CA GLU A 81 18.58 -14.22 -2.78
C GLU A 81 19.50 -14.27 -3.99
N ARG A 82 19.51 -13.22 -4.82
CA ARG A 82 20.43 -13.10 -5.96
C ARG A 82 21.89 -13.21 -5.51
N ASN A 83 22.28 -12.50 -4.46
CA ASN A 83 23.65 -12.55 -3.94
C ASN A 83 24.02 -13.93 -3.39
N GLU A 84 23.09 -14.64 -2.76
CA GLU A 84 23.29 -16.01 -2.30
C GLU A 84 23.49 -16.97 -3.46
N VAL A 85 22.65 -16.88 -4.51
CA VAL A 85 22.82 -17.68 -5.73
C VAL A 85 24.18 -17.43 -6.38
N LEU A 86 24.60 -16.17 -6.48
CA LEU A 86 25.92 -15.83 -7.04
C LEU A 86 27.07 -16.33 -6.16
N LYS A 87 26.94 -16.32 -4.83
CA LYS A 87 27.94 -16.89 -3.92
C LYS A 87 28.08 -18.40 -4.11
N VAL A 88 26.96 -19.13 -4.20
CA VAL A 88 26.96 -20.57 -4.45
C VAL A 88 27.59 -20.88 -5.81
N ALA A 89 27.23 -20.13 -6.85
CA ALA A 89 27.81 -20.29 -8.18
C ALA A 89 29.34 -20.10 -8.17
N LYS A 90 29.84 -19.06 -7.49
CA LYS A 90 31.28 -18.82 -7.34
C LYS A 90 31.98 -19.96 -6.61
N HIS A 91 31.39 -20.48 -5.54
CA HIS A 91 31.96 -21.62 -4.83
C HIS A 91 32.01 -22.88 -5.71
N LEU A 92 30.98 -23.13 -6.52
CA LEU A 92 30.97 -24.23 -7.49
C LEU A 92 32.08 -24.09 -8.54
N GLU A 93 32.37 -22.87 -8.99
CA GLU A 93 33.50 -22.60 -9.90
C GLU A 93 34.84 -22.92 -9.24
N GLU A 94 35.03 -22.52 -7.98
CA GLU A 94 36.25 -22.80 -7.21
C GLU A 94 36.46 -24.32 -7.00
N VAL A 95 35.38 -25.10 -6.81
CA VAL A 95 35.46 -26.55 -6.58
C VAL A 95 35.54 -27.35 -7.89
N SER A 96 34.81 -26.96 -8.93
CA SER A 96 34.68 -27.73 -10.18
C SER A 96 35.54 -27.22 -11.35
N GLY A 97 36.07 -25.99 -11.25
CA GLY A 97 36.82 -25.33 -12.32
C GLY A 97 35.98 -24.86 -13.52
N SER A 98 34.65 -24.99 -13.48
CA SER A 98 33.77 -24.71 -14.62
C SER A 98 33.18 -23.30 -14.60
N SER A 99 33.87 -22.34 -15.24
CA SER A 99 33.39 -20.95 -15.35
C SER A 99 32.11 -20.79 -16.18
N LYS A 100 31.85 -21.76 -17.07
CA LYS A 100 30.69 -21.76 -17.96
C LYS A 100 29.36 -21.81 -17.19
N ILE A 101 29.33 -22.56 -16.08
CA ILE A 101 28.14 -22.68 -15.22
C ILE A 101 27.86 -21.34 -14.51
N VAL A 102 28.89 -20.61 -14.07
CA VAL A 102 28.73 -19.30 -13.44
C VAL A 102 28.22 -18.25 -14.42
N GLU A 103 28.75 -18.25 -15.65
CA GLU A 103 28.30 -17.36 -16.72
C GLU A 103 26.83 -17.60 -17.09
N GLU A 104 26.38 -18.86 -17.14
CA GLU A 104 24.98 -19.19 -17.38
C GLU A 104 24.09 -18.72 -16.21
N ILE A 105 24.48 -18.98 -14.96
CA ILE A 105 23.73 -18.52 -13.78
C ILE A 105 23.63 -16.99 -13.77
N LYS A 106 24.72 -16.24 -13.98
CA LYS A 106 24.69 -14.77 -14.02
C LYS A 106 23.71 -14.20 -15.06
N LYS A 107 23.49 -14.90 -16.18
CA LYS A 107 22.53 -14.49 -17.22
C LYS A 107 21.09 -14.78 -16.84
N SER A 108 20.87 -15.71 -15.90
CA SER A 108 19.56 -16.15 -15.45
C SER A 108 19.07 -15.47 -14.16
N VAL A 109 19.89 -14.63 -13.51
CA VAL A 109 19.57 -13.91 -12.25
C VAL A 109 19.71 -12.39 -12.37
#